data_AF-A0A5E4M987-F1
#
_entry.id   AF-A0A5E4M987-F1
#
_cell.length_a   1.000
_cell.length_b   1.000
_cell.length_c   1.000
_cell.angle_alpha   90.00
_cell.angle_beta   90.00
_cell.angle_gamma   90.00
#
_symmetry.space_group_name_H-M   'P 1'
#
loop_
_entity.id
_entity.type
_entity.pdbx_description
1 polymer ?
#
loop_
_entity_poly.entity_id
_entity_poly.type
_entity_poly.pdbx_seq_one_letter_code
_entity_poly.pdbx_strand_id
1 'polypeptide(L)'
;MFERSSLALLRSLARELRLRHSSSSGSKRILDRPLVRFLLSEYRFNRVTPAQYCRGPDEMAWIADTYMQYLRAQRVCRELSDEHQKQEKTVQQTADMIGFRLPPNNKID
;
A
#
# COMPACT_ATOMS: atom_id res chain seq x y z
N MET A 1 7.37 7.05 20.77
CA MET A 1 6.44 6.37 19.84
C MET A 1 5.15 7.17 19.88
N PHE A 2 4.94 8.08 18.93
CA PHE A 2 3.93 9.14 19.07
C PHE A 2 2.52 8.54 19.13
N GLU A 3 1.80 8.78 20.23
CA GLU A 3 0.36 8.57 20.31
C GLU A 3 -0.30 9.45 19.25
N ARG A 4 -0.54 8.89 18.07
CA ARG A 4 -1.34 9.56 17.07
C ARG A 4 -2.77 9.55 17.59
N SER A 5 -3.33 10.75 17.77
CA SER A 5 -4.76 10.89 18.01
C SER A 5 -5.51 10.01 17.02
N SER A 6 -6.48 9.25 17.51
CA SER A 6 -7.22 8.28 16.72
C SER A 6 -7.89 8.95 15.48
N LEU A 7 -8.22 10.25 15.56
CA LEU A 7 -8.71 11.04 14.42
C LEU A 7 -7.63 11.31 13.37
N ALA A 8 -6.37 11.49 13.80
CA ALA A 8 -5.23 11.63 12.89
C ALA A 8 -4.94 10.32 12.15
N LEU A 9 -5.10 9.17 12.82
CA LEU A 9 -5.01 7.84 12.20
C LEU A 9 -6.12 7.64 11.15
N LEU A 10 -7.36 7.96 11.49
CA LEU A 10 -8.49 7.84 10.57
C LEU A 10 -8.32 8.72 9.32
N ARG A 11 -7.85 9.97 9.50
CA ARG A 11 -7.53 10.87 8.37
C ARG A 11 -6.41 10.33 7.50
N SER A 12 -5.39 9.72 8.10
CA SER A 12 -4.26 9.12 7.39
C SER A 12 -4.69 7.90 6.58
N LEU A 13 -5.50 7.00 7.17
CA LEU A 13 -6.11 5.86 6.48
C LEU A 13 -6.98 6.31 5.30
N ALA A 14 -7.86 7.29 5.52
CA ALA A 14 -8.70 7.83 4.45
C ALA A 14 -7.89 8.43 3.29
N ARG A 15 -6.72 9.03 3.59
CA ARG A 15 -5.78 9.54 2.57
C ARG A 15 -5.15 8.42 1.76
N GLU A 16 -4.65 7.35 2.39
CA GLU A 16 -4.07 6.21 1.67
C GLU A 16 -5.11 5.49 0.80
N LEU A 17 -6.33 5.33 1.32
CA LEU A 17 -7.44 4.78 0.55
C LEU A 17 -7.78 5.70 -0.64
N ARG A 18 -7.70 7.03 -0.52
CA ARG A 18 -7.92 7.93 -1.65
C ARG A 18 -6.85 7.76 -2.74
N LEU A 19 -5.58 7.73 -2.35
CA LEU A 19 -4.44 7.66 -3.27
C LEU A 19 -4.44 6.37 -4.11
N ARG A 20 -4.90 5.26 -3.56
CA ARG A 20 -5.02 3.99 -4.31
C ARG A 20 -6.15 3.98 -5.32
N HIS A 21 -7.18 4.79 -5.10
CA HIS A 21 -8.43 4.71 -5.84
C HIS A 21 -8.61 5.83 -6.88
N SER A 22 -7.72 6.82 -6.91
CA SER A 22 -7.67 7.83 -7.98
C SER A 22 -7.46 7.24 -9.38
N SER A 23 -7.04 5.97 -9.49
CA SER A 23 -6.80 5.30 -10.78
C SER A 23 -7.96 4.46 -11.32
N SER A 24 -9.06 4.25 -10.57
CA SER A 24 -10.20 3.44 -11.06
C SER A 24 -11.40 4.33 -11.41
N SER A 25 -11.62 4.51 -12.71
CA SER A 25 -12.79 5.08 -13.37
C SER A 25 -14.10 4.99 -12.58
N GLY A 26 -14.78 6.14 -12.44
CA GLY A 26 -16.13 6.24 -11.88
C GLY A 26 -16.18 6.98 -10.55
N SER A 27 -16.78 8.17 -10.58
CA SER A 27 -17.07 9.08 -9.47
C SER A 27 -18.02 8.46 -8.42
N LYS A 28 -17.62 7.35 -7.78
CA LYS A 28 -18.26 6.88 -6.55
C LYS A 28 -17.51 7.50 -5.38
N ARG A 29 -18.26 8.20 -4.52
CA ARG A 29 -17.67 8.88 -3.36
C ARG A 29 -16.91 7.84 -2.55
N ILE A 30 -15.72 8.19 -2.06
CA ILE A 30 -14.87 7.30 -1.24
C ILE A 30 -15.66 6.77 -0.03
N LEU A 31 -16.60 7.58 0.48
CA LEU A 31 -17.53 7.27 1.56
C LEU A 31 -18.49 6.11 1.25
N ASP A 32 -18.79 5.84 -0.03
CA ASP A 32 -19.72 4.78 -0.42
C ASP A 32 -19.03 3.40 -0.50
N ARG A 33 -17.69 3.36 -0.36
CA ARG A 33 -16.94 2.12 -0.41
C ARG A 33 -17.20 1.30 0.87
N PRO A 34 -17.49 -0.01 0.76
CA PRO A 34 -17.79 -0.87 1.90
C PRO A 34 -16.72 -0.79 3.01
N LEU A 35 -15.44 -0.77 2.60
CA LEU A 35 -14.29 -0.73 3.50
C LEU A 35 -14.21 0.59 4.30
N VAL A 36 -14.54 1.72 3.66
CA VAL A 36 -14.56 3.04 4.31
C VAL A 36 -15.77 3.16 5.24
N ARG A 37 -16.94 2.64 4.83
CA ARG A 37 -18.14 2.61 5.67
C ARG A 37 -17.94 1.75 6.91
N PHE A 38 -17.34 0.57 6.75
CA PHE A 38 -16.99 -0.33 7.84
C PHE A 38 -16.00 0.32 8.83
N LEU A 39 -14.93 0.95 8.32
CA LEU A 39 -13.97 1.63 9.17
C LEU A 39 -14.62 2.79 9.96
N LEU A 40 -15.50 3.56 9.31
CA LEU A 40 -16.24 4.64 9.98
C LEU A 40 -17.25 4.10 11.00
N SER A 41 -17.90 2.96 10.76
CA SER A 41 -18.82 2.35 11.73
C SER A 41 -18.08 1.80 12.94
N GLU A 42 -16.97 1.09 12.74
CA GLU A 42 -16.12 0.56 13.81
C GLU A 42 -15.57 1.69 14.69
N TYR A 43 -15.09 2.76 14.05
CA TYR A 43 -14.55 3.90 14.77
C TYR A 43 -15.63 4.66 15.56
N ARG A 44 -16.87 4.73 15.05
CA ARG A 44 -18.01 5.32 15.78
C ARG A 44 -18.50 4.40 16.90
N PHE A 45 -18.51 3.09 16.70
CA PHE A 45 -18.89 2.10 17.70
C PHE A 45 -17.94 2.15 18.90
N ASN A 46 -16.63 2.12 18.64
CA ASN A 46 -15.60 2.26 19.67
C ASN A 46 -15.59 3.64 20.34
N ARG A 47 -16.18 4.67 19.71
CA ARG A 47 -16.40 5.99 20.34
C ARG A 47 -17.56 6.02 21.33
N VAL A 48 -18.48 5.06 21.29
CA VAL A 48 -19.69 5.05 22.12
C VAL A 48 -19.63 3.97 23.20
N THR A 49 -18.84 2.91 23.00
CA THR A 49 -18.76 1.79 23.94
C THR A 49 -17.85 2.06 25.15
N PRO A 50 -18.19 1.50 26.33
CA PRO A 50 -17.36 1.58 27.54
C PRO A 50 -16.02 0.83 27.42
N ALA A 51 -15.79 0.14 26.29
CA ALA A 51 -14.50 -0.40 25.90
C ALA A 51 -13.38 0.67 25.85
N GLN A 52 -13.72 1.97 25.88
CA GLN A 52 -12.78 3.07 26.05
C GLN A 52 -12.04 3.09 27.39
N TYR A 53 -12.65 2.54 28.44
CA TYR A 53 -12.06 2.50 29.77
C TYR A 53 -11.22 1.24 30.01
N CYS A 54 -11.39 0.23 29.15
CA CYS A 54 -10.47 -0.89 29.03
C CYS A 54 -9.44 -0.58 27.93
N ARG A 55 -8.37 -1.36 27.81
CA ARG A 55 -7.24 -1.23 26.84
C ARG A 55 -7.63 -1.16 25.34
N GLY A 56 -8.92 -1.10 25.01
CA GLY A 56 -9.49 -1.13 23.66
C GLY A 56 -9.17 0.08 22.76
N PRO A 57 -9.04 1.33 23.25
CA PRO A 57 -8.63 2.46 22.40
C PRO A 57 -7.22 2.28 21.84
N ASP A 58 -6.31 1.81 22.68
CA ASP A 58 -4.91 1.59 22.33
C ASP A 58 -4.79 0.44 21.32
N GLU A 59 -5.56 -0.64 21.54
CA GLU A 59 -5.61 -1.78 20.63
C GLU A 59 -6.18 -1.37 19.26
N MET A 60 -7.27 -0.60 19.23
CA MET A 60 -7.84 -0.12 17.97
C MET A 60 -6.93 0.87 17.24
N ALA A 61 -6.23 1.73 17.98
CA ALA A 61 -5.21 2.61 17.40
C ALA A 61 -4.04 1.81 16.81
N TRP A 62 -3.59 0.76 17.50
CA TRP A 62 -2.53 -0.13 17.05
C TRP A 62 -2.93 -0.93 15.79
N ILE A 63 -4.14 -1.50 15.77
CA ILE A 63 -4.69 -2.18 14.60
C ILE A 63 -4.78 -1.21 13.41
N ALA A 64 -5.31 -0.01 13.63
CA ALA A 64 -5.43 1.01 12.59
C ALA A 64 -4.07 1.45 12.05
N ASP A 65 -3.05 1.64 12.91
CA ASP A 65 -1.70 1.99 12.49
C ASP A 65 -1.04 0.83 11.71
N THR A 66 -1.25 -0.42 12.14
CA THR A 66 -0.76 -1.61 11.44
C THR A 66 -1.32 -1.69 10.01
N TYR A 67 -2.64 -1.53 9.85
CA TYR A 67 -3.26 -1.51 8.52
C TYR A 67 -2.79 -0.31 7.68
N MET A 68 -2.60 0.85 8.30
CA MET A 68 -2.07 2.03 7.60
C MET A 68 -0.64 1.76 7.08
N GLN A 69 0.22 1.17 7.90
CA GLN A 69 1.57 0.79 7.52
C GLN A 69 1.56 -0.25 6.39
N TYR A 70 0.69 -1.25 6.47
CA TYR A 70 0.53 -2.26 5.41
C TYR A 70 0.11 -1.62 4.07
N LEU A 71 -0.88 -0.72 4.10
CA LEU A 71 -1.32 0.00 2.90
C LEU A 71 -0.22 0.91 2.33
N ARG A 72 0.62 1.51 3.17
CA ARG A 72 1.77 2.28 2.70
C ARG A 72 2.83 1.39 2.07
N ALA A 73 3.22 0.32 2.76
CA ALA A 73 4.25 -0.62 2.30
C ALA A 73 3.89 -1.18 0.92
N GLN A 74 2.66 -1.63 0.70
CA GLN A 74 2.25 -2.13 -0.61
C GLN A 74 2.24 -1.04 -1.70
N ARG A 75 2.03 0.25 -1.38
CA ARG A 75 2.18 1.34 -2.36
C ARG A 75 3.65 1.52 -2.75
N VAL A 76 4.52 1.59 -1.76
CA VAL A 76 5.98 1.72 -1.95
C VAL A 76 6.54 0.50 -2.71
N CYS A 77 6.13 -0.72 -2.35
CA CYS A 77 6.55 -1.92 -3.08
C CYS A 77 6.11 -1.87 -4.54
N ARG A 78 4.92 -1.33 -4.84
CA ARG A 78 4.45 -1.18 -6.22
C ARG A 78 5.26 -0.12 -6.98
N GLU A 79 5.51 1.03 -6.37
CA GLU A 79 6.37 2.08 -6.94
C GLU A 79 7.78 1.52 -7.23
N LEU A 80 8.35 0.77 -6.27
CA LEU A 80 9.65 0.14 -6.40
C LEU A 80 9.66 -0.95 -7.48
N SER A 81 8.62 -1.78 -7.53
CA SER A 81 8.42 -2.75 -8.59
C SER A 81 8.34 -2.04 -9.94
N ASP A 82 7.50 -1.03 -10.12
CA ASP A 82 7.38 -0.32 -11.40
C ASP A 82 8.74 0.30 -11.84
N GLU A 83 9.56 0.78 -10.90
CA GLU A 83 10.89 1.34 -11.17
C GLU A 83 11.95 0.25 -11.49
N HIS A 84 11.91 -0.87 -10.78
CA HIS A 84 12.96 -1.90 -10.80
C HIS A 84 12.58 -3.15 -11.58
N GLN A 85 11.33 -3.28 -12.01
CA GLN A 85 10.82 -4.34 -12.88
C GLN A 85 11.28 -4.09 -14.32
N LYS A 86 12.60 -3.96 -14.47
CA LYS A 86 13.28 -4.19 -15.73
C LYS A 86 13.23 -5.70 -15.93
N GLN A 87 12.72 -6.14 -17.07
CA GLN A 87 12.78 -7.54 -17.48
C GLN A 87 14.21 -8.06 -17.29
N GLU A 88 14.36 -9.36 -17.00
CA GLU A 88 15.68 -10.00 -16.99
C GLU A 88 16.40 -9.64 -18.29
N LYS A 89 17.56 -9.01 -18.18
CA LYS A 89 18.35 -8.61 -19.34
C LYS A 89 18.79 -9.87 -20.05
N THR A 90 18.62 -9.92 -21.37
CA THR A 90 19.11 -11.07 -22.15
C THR A 90 20.63 -11.17 -22.06
N VAL A 91 21.18 -12.35 -22.35
CA VAL A 91 22.63 -12.58 -22.35
C VAL A 91 23.36 -11.58 -23.26
N GLN A 92 22.75 -11.22 -24.41
CA GLN A 92 23.26 -10.20 -25.33
C GLN A 92 23.27 -8.80 -24.69
N GLN A 93 22.15 -8.36 -24.11
CA GLN A 93 22.06 -7.05 -23.45
C GLN A 93 23.05 -6.91 -22.28
N THR A 94 23.30 -8.01 -21.57
CA THR A 94 24.28 -8.04 -20.49
C THR A 94 25.71 -7.95 -21.02
N ALA A 95 26.04 -8.67 -22.10
CA ALA A 95 27.34 -8.61 -22.74
C ALA A 95 27.67 -7.21 -23.29
N ASP A 96 26.70 -6.57 -23.96
CA ASP A 96 26.89 -5.21 -24.47
C ASP A 96 27.11 -4.17 -23.36
N MET A 97 26.46 -4.36 -22.20
CA MET A 97 26.61 -3.47 -21.03
C MET A 97 28.03 -3.49 -20.43
N ILE A 98 28.70 -4.63 -20.50
CA ILE A 98 30.06 -4.84 -19.98
C ILE A 98 31.13 -4.72 -21.08
N GLY A 99 30.75 -4.40 -22.31
CA GLY A 99 31.65 -4.22 -23.44
C GLY A 99 32.12 -5.53 -24.10
N PHE A 100 31.45 -6.66 -23.84
CA PHE A 100 31.70 -7.92 -24.51
C PHE A 100 30.76 -8.10 -25.71
N ARG A 101 31.26 -8.74 -26.76
CA ARG A 101 30.44 -9.17 -27.90
C ARG A 101 30.20 -10.67 -27.81
N LEU A 102 28.96 -11.10 -27.93
CA LEU A 102 28.64 -12.52 -28.04
C LEU A 102 29.13 -13.07 -29.39
N PRO A 103 29.70 -14.28 -29.43
CA PRO A 103 29.99 -14.94 -30.69
C PRO A 103 28.68 -15.19 -31.47
N PRO A 104 28.72 -15.17 -32.81
CA PRO A 104 27.54 -15.48 -33.62
C PRO A 104 27.09 -16.91 -33.31
N ASN A 105 25.78 -17.10 -33.08
CA ASN A 105 25.20 -18.42 -32.91
C ASN A 105 25.29 -19.19 -34.25
N ASN A 106 26.41 -19.86 -34.48
CA ASN A 106 26.45 -20.96 -35.44
C ASN A 106 25.67 -22.11 -34.82
N LYS A 107 24.37 -22.20 -35.15
CA LYS A 107 23.67 -23.46 -35.00
C LYS A 107 24.42 -24.45 -35.89
N ILE A 108 25.11 -25.39 -35.25
CA ILE A 108 25.63 -26.57 -35.93
C ILE A 108 24.36 -27.38 -36.20
N ASP A 109 23.91 -27.34 -37.45
CA ASP A 109 22.85 -28.22 -37.96
C ASP A 109 23.28 -29.70 -37.86
#